data_AF-A0A4Q3Y9V8-F1
#
_entry.id   AF-A0A4Q3Y9V8-F1
#
_cell.length_a   1.000
_cell.length_b   1.000
_cell.length_c   1.000
_cell.angle_alpha   90.00
_cell.angle_beta   90.00
_cell.angle_gamma   90.00
#
_symmetry.space_group_name_H-M   'P 1'
#
loop_
_entity.id
_entity.type
_entity.pdbx_description
1 polymer ?
#
loop_
_entity_poly.entity_id
_entity_poly.type
_entity_poly.pdbx_seq_one_letter_code
_entity_poly.pdbx_strand_id
1 'polypeptide(L)'
;MQKEIERLENAVDRDPALAIGTAKDLVESCCKSILQKRGVAFATSASLPDLTKALNKELSLVPEGISDEARGAETVRLILRNLSSLTHYLSELRGMYGSGHGRDGRHRGLEPRHARLAVASAVAFIDFVTDTHHRRVPIRRTSDESSLPVHPSKQAVS
;
A
#
# COMPACT_ATOMS: atom_id res chain seq x y z
N MET A 1 -12.76 -3.44 5.60
CA MET A 1 -12.54 -3.18 4.16
C MET A 1 -13.79 -3.41 3.33
N GLN A 2 -14.41 -4.60 3.28
CA GLN A 2 -15.57 -4.84 2.40
C GLN A 2 -16.71 -3.81 2.50
N LYS A 3 -17.15 -3.49 3.72
CA LYS A 3 -18.18 -2.45 3.96
C LYS A 3 -17.80 -1.05 3.48
N GLU A 4 -16.51 -0.73 3.42
CA GLU A 4 -16.04 0.58 2.93
C GLU A 4 -15.93 0.59 1.41
N ILE A 5 -15.61 -0.54 0.78
CA ILE A 5 -15.66 -0.71 -0.68
C ILE A 5 -17.11 -0.53 -1.19
N GLU A 6 -18.09 -1.18 -0.56
CA GLU A 6 -19.51 -1.01 -0.91
C GLU A 6 -19.98 0.45 -0.78
N ARG A 7 -19.52 1.15 0.27
CA ARG A 7 -19.83 2.58 0.44
C ARG A 7 -19.19 3.44 -0.64
N LEU A 8 -17.97 3.11 -1.06
CA LEU A 8 -17.28 3.77 -2.16
C LEU A 8 -18.06 3.64 -3.47
N GLU A 9 -18.45 2.42 -3.82
CA GLU A 9 -19.13 2.11 -5.07
C GLU A 9 -20.46 2.89 -5.18
N ASN A 10 -21.17 3.04 -4.06
CA ASN A 10 -22.39 3.84 -3.99
C ASN A 10 -22.16 5.36 -4.05
N ALA A 11 -20.97 5.84 -3.66
CA ALA A 11 -20.62 7.27 -3.66
C ALA A 11 -20.18 7.76 -5.04
N VAL A 12 -19.70 6.87 -5.91
CA VAL A 12 -19.14 7.17 -7.24
C VAL A 12 -20.02 8.09 -8.09
N ASP A 13 -21.33 7.87 -8.11
CA ASP A 13 -22.25 8.66 -8.95
C ASP A 13 -22.72 9.95 -8.27
N ARG A 14 -22.70 10.00 -6.93
CA ARG A 14 -23.23 11.13 -6.15
C ARG A 14 -22.17 12.16 -5.80
N ASP A 15 -20.97 11.69 -5.47
CA ASP A 15 -19.82 12.52 -5.12
C ASP A 15 -18.53 11.84 -5.60
N PRO A 16 -18.17 12.00 -6.88
CA PRO A 16 -16.95 11.44 -7.46
C PRO A 16 -15.68 11.86 -6.71
N ALA A 17 -15.65 13.09 -6.20
CA ALA A 17 -14.51 13.64 -5.48
C ALA A 17 -14.32 12.96 -4.12
N LEU A 18 -15.41 12.75 -3.38
CA LEU A 18 -15.40 11.98 -2.15
C LEU A 18 -14.98 10.53 -2.41
N ALA A 19 -15.57 9.87 -3.42
CA ALA A 19 -15.24 8.49 -3.74
C ALA A 19 -13.74 8.28 -4.03
N ILE A 20 -13.10 9.21 -4.76
CA ILE A 20 -11.65 9.19 -5.02
C ILE A 20 -10.86 9.39 -3.73
N GLY A 21 -11.25 10.34 -2.89
CA GLY A 21 -10.60 10.58 -1.60
C GLY A 21 -10.65 9.34 -0.71
N THR A 22 -11.83 8.74 -0.57
CA THR A 22 -12.01 7.52 0.24
C THR A 22 -11.26 6.32 -0.35
N ALA A 23 -11.12 6.22 -1.68
CA ALA A 23 -10.31 5.17 -2.32
C ALA A 23 -8.84 5.26 -1.89
N LYS A 24 -8.28 6.48 -1.90
CA LYS A 24 -6.92 6.73 -1.42
C LYS A 24 -6.77 6.36 0.05
N ASP A 25 -7.68 6.82 0.90
CA ASP A 25 -7.62 6.58 2.34
C ASP A 25 -7.71 5.07 2.67
N LEU A 26 -8.50 4.33 1.89
CA LEU A 26 -8.58 2.87 1.97
C LEU A 26 -7.26 2.17 1.66
N VAL A 27 -6.58 2.56 0.58
CA VAL A 27 -5.26 2.00 0.23
C VAL A 27 -4.26 2.31 1.33
N GLU A 28 -4.26 3.53 1.86
CA GLU A 28 -3.36 3.94 2.95
C GLU A 28 -3.60 3.11 4.21
N SER A 29 -4.86 2.93 4.61
CA SER A 29 -5.28 2.11 5.74
C SER A 29 -4.85 0.65 5.58
N CYS A 30 -5.02 0.09 4.37
CA CYS A 30 -4.59 -1.27 4.05
C CYS A 30 -3.08 -1.43 4.22
N CYS A 31 -2.26 -0.55 3.62
CA CYS A 31 -0.81 -0.58 3.75
C CYS A 31 -0.38 -0.50 5.23
N LYS A 32 -0.91 0.47 5.98
CA LYS A 32 -0.62 0.64 7.41
C LYS A 32 -0.98 -0.62 8.20
N SER A 33 -2.14 -1.21 7.96
CA SER A 33 -2.60 -2.42 8.66
C SER A 33 -1.68 -3.61 8.41
N ILE A 34 -1.27 -3.85 7.16
CA ILE A 34 -0.37 -4.96 6.83
C ILE A 34 1.02 -4.73 7.44
N LEU A 35 1.58 -3.52 7.32
CA LEU A 35 2.89 -3.19 7.91
C LEU A 35 2.89 -3.37 9.43
N GLN A 36 1.82 -2.92 10.11
CA GLN A 36 1.65 -3.12 11.56
C GLN A 36 1.59 -4.60 11.93
N LYS A 37 0.79 -5.41 11.20
CA LYS A 37 0.70 -6.86 11.43
C LYS A 37 2.04 -7.58 11.23
N ARG A 38 2.91 -7.01 10.39
CA ARG A 38 4.26 -7.53 10.12
C ARG A 38 5.34 -6.92 11.02
N GLY A 39 4.99 -6.01 11.93
CA GLY A 39 5.94 -5.37 12.83
C GLY A 39 6.91 -4.40 12.14
N VAL A 40 6.55 -3.90 10.95
CA VAL A 40 7.36 -2.92 10.22
C VAL A 40 7.01 -1.52 10.69
N ALA A 41 7.99 -0.81 11.23
CA ALA A 41 7.84 0.58 11.65
C ALA A 41 7.75 1.52 10.45
N PHE A 42 6.87 2.52 10.54
CA PHE A 42 6.75 3.63 9.59
C PHE A 42 6.45 4.92 10.35
N ALA A 43 6.82 6.07 9.77
CA ALA A 43 6.54 7.36 10.37
C ALA A 43 5.03 7.65 10.36
N THR A 44 4.51 8.33 11.39
CA THR A 44 3.11 8.76 11.43
C THR A 44 2.76 9.69 10.26
N SER A 45 3.74 10.46 9.78
CA SER A 45 3.65 11.35 8.62
C SER A 45 3.98 10.67 7.28
N ALA A 46 4.17 9.34 7.27
CA ALA A 46 4.52 8.61 6.04
C ALA A 46 3.45 8.82 4.97
N SER A 47 3.90 9.20 3.78
CA SER A 47 3.03 9.38 2.62
C SER A 47 2.63 8.01 2.05
N LEU A 48 1.58 7.97 1.22
CA LEU A 48 1.18 6.75 0.53
C LEU A 48 2.33 6.13 -0.32
N PRO A 49 3.15 6.91 -1.04
CA PRO A 49 4.38 6.41 -1.66
C PRO A 49 5.36 5.73 -0.69
N ASP A 50 5.55 6.29 0.51
CA ASP A 50 6.45 5.70 1.52
C ASP A 50 5.91 4.36 2.04
N LEU A 51 4.60 4.31 2.32
CA LEU A 51 3.92 3.12 2.81
C LEU A 51 3.91 1.99 1.77
N THR A 52 3.63 2.32 0.51
CA THR A 52 3.65 1.34 -0.59
C THR A 52 5.06 0.81 -0.85
N LYS A 53 6.09 1.66 -0.76
CA LYS A 53 7.49 1.23 -0.87
C LYS A 53 7.88 0.28 0.26
N ALA A 54 7.51 0.59 1.51
CA ALA A 54 7.76 -0.29 2.65
C ALA A 54 7.04 -1.63 2.51
N LEU A 55 5.77 -1.59 2.08
CA LEU A 55 4.96 -2.79 1.87
C LEU A 55 5.55 -3.69 0.77
N ASN A 56 5.96 -3.12 -0.35
CA ASN A 56 6.56 -3.87 -1.46
C ASN A 56 7.82 -4.62 -1.03
N LYS A 57 8.65 -3.98 -0.20
CA LYS A 57 9.88 -4.57 0.34
C LYS A 57 9.55 -5.71 1.32
N GLU A 58 8.68 -5.43 2.29
CA GLU A 58 8.30 -6.39 3.32
C GLU A 58 7.60 -7.62 2.74
N LEU A 59 6.65 -7.40 1.83
CA LEU A 59 5.97 -8.49 1.14
C LEU A 59 6.82 -9.10 0.04
N SER A 60 8.08 -8.68 -0.15
CA SER A 60 8.97 -9.05 -1.27
C SER A 60 8.18 -9.31 -2.55
N LEU A 61 7.30 -8.36 -2.90
CA LEU A 61 6.55 -8.36 -4.17
C LEU A 61 7.52 -8.31 -5.37
N VAL A 62 8.78 -8.06 -5.05
CA VAL A 62 9.95 -7.99 -5.88
C VAL A 62 11.01 -8.89 -5.23
N PRO A 63 11.50 -9.94 -5.90
CA PRO A 63 12.74 -10.60 -5.52
C PRO A 63 13.91 -9.63 -5.72
N GLU A 64 14.73 -9.40 -4.69
CA GLU A 64 16.01 -8.71 -4.85
C GLU A 64 17.03 -9.71 -5.42
N GLY A 65 17.42 -9.52 -6.69
CA GLY A 65 18.66 -10.09 -7.25
C GLY A 65 18.61 -11.44 -7.99
N ILE A 66 17.76 -11.65 -9.01
CA ILE A 66 17.87 -12.83 -9.91
C ILE A 66 17.53 -12.45 -11.38
N SER A 67 18.38 -12.87 -12.34
CA SER A 67 18.28 -12.59 -13.78
C SER A 67 17.11 -13.32 -14.47
N ASP A 68 16.57 -12.73 -15.54
CA ASP A 68 15.47 -13.21 -16.42
C ASP A 68 14.10 -13.51 -15.77
N GLU A 69 13.99 -14.11 -14.57
CA GLU A 69 12.78 -13.98 -13.72
C GLU A 69 12.53 -12.50 -13.32
N ALA A 70 13.57 -11.68 -13.42
CA ALA A 70 13.56 -10.23 -13.25
C ALA A 70 12.53 -9.49 -14.12
N ARG A 71 12.23 -9.90 -15.35
CA ARG A 71 11.28 -9.14 -16.20
C ARG A 71 9.85 -9.22 -15.69
N GLY A 72 9.42 -10.40 -15.24
CA GLY A 72 8.08 -10.60 -14.69
C GLY A 72 7.92 -9.83 -13.37
N ALA A 73 8.88 -9.98 -12.46
CA ALA A 73 8.90 -9.24 -11.20
C ALA A 73 9.00 -7.71 -11.39
N GLU A 74 9.80 -7.25 -12.35
CA GLU A 74 9.87 -5.83 -12.74
C GLU A 74 8.53 -5.32 -13.25
N THR A 75 7.88 -6.10 -14.11
CA THR A 75 6.57 -5.74 -14.67
C THR A 75 5.50 -5.66 -13.59
N VAL A 76 5.46 -6.63 -12.66
CA VAL A 76 4.56 -6.59 -11.50
C VAL A 76 4.86 -5.36 -10.62
N ARG A 77 6.14 -5.05 -10.38
CA ARG A 77 6.53 -3.84 -9.63
C ARG A 77 6.03 -2.57 -10.31
N LEU A 78 6.18 -2.47 -11.63
CA LEU A 78 5.73 -1.32 -12.41
C LEU A 78 4.20 -1.20 -12.38
N ILE A 79 3.47 -2.32 -12.49
CA ILE A 79 2.00 -2.33 -12.35
C ILE A 79 1.60 -1.80 -10.97
N LEU A 80 2.17 -2.32 -9.89
CA LEU A 80 1.84 -1.88 -8.53
C LEU A 80 2.21 -0.42 -8.26
N ARG A 81 3.36 0.02 -8.79
CA ARG A 81 3.80 1.41 -8.71
C ARG A 81 2.82 2.31 -9.46
N ASN A 82 2.45 1.96 -10.69
CA ASN A 82 1.52 2.71 -11.50
C ASN A 82 0.12 2.76 -10.86
N LEU A 83 -0.32 1.67 -10.23
CA LEU A 83 -1.59 1.61 -9.51
C LEU A 83 -1.59 2.54 -8.28
N SER A 84 -0.48 2.57 -7.54
CA SER A 84 -0.28 3.50 -6.43
C SER A 84 -0.26 4.97 -6.91
N SER A 85 0.51 5.25 -7.97
CA SER A 85 0.57 6.58 -8.59
C SER A 85 -0.78 7.05 -9.14
N LEU A 86 -1.60 6.14 -9.69
CA LEU A 86 -2.93 6.45 -10.22
C LEU A 86 -3.84 7.04 -9.13
N THR A 87 -3.86 6.46 -7.92
CA THR A 87 -4.67 7.01 -6.81
C THR A 87 -4.22 8.41 -6.38
N HIS A 88 -2.90 8.66 -6.43
CA HIS A 88 -2.32 9.98 -6.17
C HIS A 88 -2.73 10.99 -7.25
N TYR A 89 -2.54 10.66 -8.53
CA TYR A 89 -2.89 11.56 -9.64
C TYR A 89 -4.39 11.85 -9.71
N LEU A 90 -5.26 10.90 -9.37
CA LEU A 90 -6.71 11.16 -9.28
C LEU A 90 -7.05 12.09 -8.09
N SER A 91 -6.29 12.03 -6.99
CA SER A 91 -6.43 12.97 -5.88
C SER A 91 -5.95 14.38 -6.24
N GLU A 92 -4.88 14.50 -7.02
CA GLU A 92 -4.44 15.79 -7.57
C GLU A 92 -5.47 16.36 -8.56
N LEU A 93 -6.04 15.50 -9.41
CA LEU A 93 -7.13 15.86 -10.33
C LEU A 93 -8.35 16.39 -9.56
N ARG A 94 -8.69 15.82 -8.41
CA ARG A 94 -9.70 16.39 -7.50
C ARG A 94 -9.30 17.79 -7.02
N GLY A 95 -8.05 18.00 -6.61
CA GLY A 95 -7.59 19.32 -6.16
C GLY A 95 -7.71 20.39 -7.25
N MET A 96 -7.40 20.03 -8.49
CA MET A 96 -7.45 20.92 -9.65
C MET A 96 -8.87 21.16 -10.19
N TYR A 97 -9.77 20.17 -10.12
CA TYR A 97 -11.09 20.21 -10.75
C TYR A 97 -12.29 20.14 -9.78
N GLY A 98 -12.04 20.00 -8.47
CA GLY A 98 -13.06 19.79 -7.43
C GLY A 98 -13.33 20.96 -6.48
N SER A 99 -12.70 22.12 -6.67
CA SER A 99 -12.78 23.25 -5.73
C SER A 99 -13.94 24.24 -5.94
N GLY A 100 -14.94 23.91 -6.77
CA GLY A 100 -16.22 24.62 -6.76
C GLY A 100 -16.15 26.14 -6.94
N HIS A 101 -15.11 26.69 -7.56
CA HIS A 101 -15.04 28.10 -7.95
C HIS A 101 -14.90 28.17 -9.47
N GLY A 102 -15.98 27.80 -10.16
CA GLY A 102 -16.14 28.14 -11.57
C GLY A 102 -16.26 29.65 -11.69
N ARG A 103 -15.14 30.36 -11.85
CA ARG A 103 -15.16 31.80 -12.15
C ARG A 103 -15.89 32.13 -13.45
N ASP A 104 -16.13 31.14 -14.33
CA ASP A 104 -16.81 31.36 -15.62
C ASP A 104 -17.84 30.28 -16.02
N GLY A 105 -18.37 29.48 -15.09
CA GLY A 105 -19.44 28.51 -15.39
C GLY A 105 -19.11 27.39 -16.40
N ARG A 106 -17.84 27.27 -16.85
CA ARG A 106 -17.39 26.32 -17.88
C ARG A 106 -16.51 25.16 -17.37
N HIS A 107 -16.35 25.00 -16.06
CA HIS A 107 -15.51 23.92 -15.52
C HIS A 107 -16.27 22.57 -15.52
N ARG A 108 -15.81 21.63 -16.36
CA ARG A 108 -16.17 20.21 -16.26
C ARG A 108 -15.32 19.58 -15.15
N GLY A 109 -15.94 19.36 -13.99
CA GLY A 109 -15.32 18.65 -12.87
C GLY A 109 -15.12 17.16 -13.12
N LEU A 110 -14.70 16.42 -12.10
CA LEU A 110 -14.58 14.96 -12.14
C LEU A 110 -15.95 14.30 -12.39
N GLU A 111 -16.08 13.62 -13.53
CA GLU A 111 -17.25 12.78 -13.83
C GLU A 111 -17.21 11.43 -13.08
N PRO A 112 -18.37 10.80 -12.80
CA PRO A 112 -18.45 9.50 -12.13
C PRO A 112 -17.56 8.40 -12.73
N ARG A 113 -17.31 8.42 -14.05
CA ARG A 113 -16.39 7.45 -14.68
C ARG A 113 -14.95 7.54 -14.17
N HIS A 114 -14.48 8.74 -13.79
CA HIS A 114 -13.14 8.90 -13.22
C HIS A 114 -13.08 8.36 -11.80
N ALA A 115 -14.15 8.54 -11.03
CA ALA A 115 -14.27 7.92 -9.71
C ALA A 115 -14.31 6.39 -9.82
N ARG A 116 -15.10 5.82 -10.75
CA ARG A 116 -15.10 4.36 -11.01
C ARG A 116 -13.69 3.81 -11.25
N LEU A 117 -12.90 4.49 -12.09
CA LEU A 117 -11.52 4.08 -12.37
C LEU A 117 -10.66 4.09 -11.11
N ALA A 118 -10.79 5.12 -10.27
CA ALA A 118 -10.06 5.23 -9.01
C ALA A 118 -10.41 4.09 -8.04
N VAL A 119 -11.72 3.88 -7.84
CA VAL A 119 -12.25 2.87 -6.93
C VAL A 119 -11.80 1.48 -7.37
N ALA A 120 -12.02 1.13 -8.65
CA ALA A 120 -11.62 -0.18 -9.18
C ALA A 120 -10.10 -0.42 -9.05
N SER A 121 -9.31 0.62 -9.28
CA SER A 121 -7.85 0.56 -9.13
C SER A 121 -7.41 0.31 -7.68
N ALA A 122 -8.04 1.01 -6.73
CA ALA A 122 -7.78 0.82 -5.31
C ALA A 122 -8.17 -0.58 -4.83
N VAL A 123 -9.34 -1.08 -5.26
CA VAL A 123 -9.81 -2.43 -4.94
C VAL A 123 -8.83 -3.48 -5.47
N ALA A 124 -8.45 -3.39 -6.75
CA ALA A 124 -7.48 -4.33 -7.35
C ALA A 124 -6.14 -4.35 -6.61
N PHE A 125 -5.65 -3.19 -6.15
CA PHE A 125 -4.44 -3.10 -5.34
C PHE A 125 -4.61 -3.85 -4.01
N ILE A 126 -5.67 -3.51 -3.27
CA ILE A 126 -5.97 -4.05 -1.94
C ILE A 126 -6.11 -5.56 -1.99
N ASP A 127 -6.83 -6.09 -2.97
CA ASP A 127 -7.03 -7.53 -3.15
C ASP A 127 -5.69 -8.23 -3.36
N PHE A 128 -4.86 -7.71 -4.28
CA PHE A 128 -3.56 -8.32 -4.59
C PHE A 128 -2.60 -8.32 -3.38
N VAL A 129 -2.46 -7.19 -2.68
CA VAL A 129 -1.51 -7.11 -1.55
C VAL A 129 -2.00 -7.91 -0.34
N THR A 130 -3.32 -7.99 -0.14
CA THR A 130 -3.91 -8.79 0.94
C THR A 130 -3.76 -10.29 0.67
N ASP A 131 -4.05 -10.74 -0.55
CA ASP A 131 -3.81 -12.13 -0.96
C ASP A 131 -2.33 -12.49 -0.79
N THR A 132 -1.42 -11.62 -1.25
CA THR A 132 0.02 -11.84 -1.09
C THR A 132 0.45 -11.88 0.38
N HIS A 133 -0.12 -11.01 1.23
CA HIS A 133 0.14 -11.03 2.66
C HIS A 133 -0.29 -12.35 3.30
N HIS A 134 -1.45 -12.89 2.93
CA HIS A 134 -1.97 -14.15 3.48
C HIS A 134 -1.18 -15.37 3.02
N ARG A 135 -0.70 -15.39 1.76
CA ARG A 135 0.15 -16.48 1.25
C ARG A 135 1.53 -16.51 1.89
N ARG A 136 2.05 -15.35 2.31
CA ARG A 136 3.37 -15.23 2.94
C ARG A 136 3.23 -15.25 4.46
N VAL A 137 3.32 -16.44 5.05
CA VAL A 137 3.40 -16.63 6.51
C VAL A 137 4.53 -15.74 7.06
N PRO A 138 4.31 -14.94 8.12
CA PRO A 138 5.36 -14.13 8.70
C PRO A 138 6.48 -15.05 9.19
N ILE A 139 7.72 -14.81 8.74
CA ILE A 139 8.89 -15.44 9.35
C ILE A 139 8.94 -14.91 10.80
N ARG A 140 8.56 -15.73 11.78
CA ARG A 140 8.86 -15.44 13.19
C ARG A 140 10.37 -15.32 13.30
N ARG A 141 10.90 -14.11 13.45
CA ARG A 141 12.27 -13.94 13.93
C ARG A 141 12.28 -14.41 15.37
N THR A 142 12.75 -15.64 15.60
CA THR A 142 13.04 -16.14 16.94
C THR A 142 14.26 -15.39 17.45
N SER A 143 14.01 -14.33 18.23
CA SER A 143 15.03 -13.71 19.07
C SER A 143 15.25 -14.61 20.28
N ASP A 144 15.94 -15.74 20.11
CA ASP A 144 16.33 -16.57 21.26
C ASP A 144 17.58 -17.38 20.92
N GLU A 145 18.73 -16.70 20.86
CA GLU A 145 20.04 -17.34 20.85
C GLU A 145 21.04 -16.58 21.75
N SER A 146 20.56 -16.08 22.90
CA SER A 146 21.40 -15.44 23.92
C SER A 146 21.31 -16.16 25.26
N SER A 147 21.63 -17.46 25.29
CA SER A 147 21.94 -18.16 26.53
C SER A 147 22.61 -19.51 26.27
N LEU A 148 23.89 -19.47 25.90
CA LEU A 148 24.82 -20.58 26.16
C LEU A 148 25.66 -20.18 27.39
N PRO A 149 25.66 -20.96 28.48
CA PRO A 149 26.50 -20.68 29.62
C PRO A 149 27.97 -20.96 29.26
N VAL A 150 28.81 -19.92 29.30
CA VAL A 150 30.26 -20.06 29.25
C VAL A 150 30.71 -20.70 30.57
N HIS A 151 31.11 -21.96 30.52
CA HIS A 151 31.74 -22.64 31.66
C HIS A 151 33.08 -21.96 32.01
N PRO A 152 33.41 -21.76 33.30
CA PRO A 152 34.70 -21.23 33.70
C PRO A 152 35.75 -22.34 33.72
N SER A 153 36.77 -22.23 32.87
CA SER A 153 37.97 -23.08 32.91
C SER A 153 38.80 -22.74 34.16
N LYS A 154 38.65 -23.52 35.22
CA LYS A 154 39.67 -23.65 36.28
C LYS A 154 40.60 -24.80 35.92
N GLN A 155 41.89 -24.52 35.72
CA GLN A 155 42.98 -24.99 36.60
C GLN A 155 44.34 -24.65 36.00
N ALA A 156 45.13 -23.94 36.81
CA ALA A 156 46.58 -23.94 36.76
C ALA A 156 47.09 -25.03 37.71
N VAL A 157 48.04 -25.86 37.26
CA VAL A 157 49.08 -26.55 38.05
C VAL A 157 50.22 -26.80 37.04
N SER A 158 51.30 -26.02 37.07
CA SER A 158 52.56 -26.26 37.81
C SER A 158 53.25 -27.58 37.48
#